data_AF-A0A2E8D5U4-F1
#
_entry.id   AF-A0A2E8D5U4-F1
#
_cell.length_a   1.000
_cell.length_b   1.000
_cell.length_c   1.000
_cell.angle_alpha   90.00
_cell.angle_beta   90.00
_cell.angle_gamma   90.00
#
_symmetry.space_group_name_H-M   'P 1'
#
loop_
_entity.id
_entity.type
_entity.pdbx_description
1 polymer ?
#
loop_
_entity_poly.entity_id
_entity_poly.type
_entity_poly.pdbx_seq_one_letter_code
_entity_poly.pdbx_strand_id
1 'polypeptide(L)' 'MTESVTHRSVGPTYLHGTRRYLLERFPYFVVYRETEEKLQVIAIAHGKRKPGYWRRRVD' A
#
# COMPACT_ATOMS: atom_id res chain seq x y z
N MET A 1 -8.07 -9.44 27.12
CA MET A 1 -9.24 -9.15 26.27
C MET A 1 -8.75 -8.22 25.18
N THR A 2 -8.06 -8.78 24.18
CA THR A 2 -7.37 -7.99 23.16
C THR A 2 -8.40 -7.66 22.09
N GLU A 3 -8.92 -6.44 22.11
CA GLU A 3 -9.79 -5.94 21.05
C GLU A 3 -9.05 -6.05 19.72
N SER A 4 -9.52 -6.96 18.87
CA SER A 4 -9.01 -7.11 17.52
C SER A 4 -9.53 -5.93 16.72
N VAL A 5 -8.77 -4.83 16.71
CA VAL A 5 -9.05 -3.66 15.87
C VAL A 5 -9.11 -4.18 14.44
N THR A 6 -10.32 -4.33 13.92
CA THR A 6 -10.56 -4.74 12.55
C THR A 6 -10.09 -3.60 11.66
N HIS A 7 -8.83 -3.65 11.21
CA HIS A 7 -8.30 -2.72 10.23
C HIS A 7 -9.02 -2.95 8.91
N ARG A 8 -10.09 -2.20 8.66
CA ARG A 8 -10.78 -2.19 7.38
C ARG A 8 -9.80 -1.64 6.35
N SER A 9 -9.31 -2.52 5.48
CA SER A 9 -8.32 -2.15 4.47
C SER A 9 -8.80 -0.99 3.60
N VAL A 10 -8.02 0.08 3.50
CA VAL A 10 -8.40 1.30 2.76
C VAL A 10 -7.81 1.28 1.36
N GLY A 11 -8.55 0.75 0.39
CA GLY A 11 -8.23 0.83 -1.03
C GLY A 11 -8.25 -0.51 -1.76
N PRO A 12 -8.31 -0.48 -3.11
CA PRO A 12 -8.42 -1.68 -3.92
C PRO A 12 -7.16 -2.54 -3.82
N THR A 13 -7.34 -3.86 -3.92
CA THR A 13 -6.24 -4.82 -4.06
C THR A 13 -5.43 -4.48 -5.30
N TYR A 14 -4.12 -4.57 -5.15
CA TYR A 14 -3.09 -4.30 -6.14
C TYR A 14 -2.19 -5.54 -6.29
N LEU A 15 -1.16 -5.45 -7.12
CA LEU A 15 -0.29 -6.59 -7.44
C LEU A 15 0.30 -7.26 -6.18
N HIS A 16 0.43 -8.59 -6.19
CA HIS A 16 1.07 -9.38 -5.11
C HIS A 16 0.46 -9.18 -3.71
N GLY A 17 -0.87 -8.98 -3.61
CA GLY A 17 -1.53 -8.77 -2.32
C GLY A 17 -1.23 -7.42 -1.66
N THR A 18 -0.61 -6.49 -2.41
CA THR A 18 -0.47 -5.10 -1.98
C THR A 18 -1.77 -4.35 -2.20
N ARG A 19 -1.91 -3.18 -1.61
CA ARG A 19 -2.97 -2.19 -1.83
C ARG A 19 -2.31 -0.87 -2.15
N ARG A 20 -3.04 -0.01 -2.86
CA ARG A 20 -2.61 1.36 -3.15
C ARG A 20 -3.57 2.38 -2.56
N TYR A 21 -3.01 3.39 -1.93
CA TYR A 21 -3.75 4.57 -1.47
C TYR A 21 -3.23 5.81 -2.19
N LEU A 22 -4.10 6.49 -2.95
CA LEU A 22 -3.74 7.72 -3.65
C LEU A 22 -3.78 8.89 -2.67
N LEU A 23 -2.71 9.68 -2.59
CA LEU A 23 -2.72 10.90 -1.79
C LEU A 23 -3.50 11.98 -2.53
N GLU A 24 -4.41 12.65 -1.84
CA GLU A 24 -5.32 13.64 -2.47
C GLU A 24 -4.58 14.86 -3.02
N ARG A 25 -3.52 15.30 -2.34
CA ARG A 25 -2.85 16.57 -2.63
C ARG A 25 -1.67 16.46 -3.59
N PHE A 26 -1.08 15.27 -3.69
CA PHE A 26 0.09 15.05 -4.51
C PHE A 26 -0.10 13.81 -5.37
N PRO A 27 0.43 13.77 -6.60
CA PRO A 27 0.33 12.61 -7.49
C PRO A 27 1.25 11.48 -7.03
N TYR A 28 1.19 11.11 -5.75
CA TYR A 28 1.87 9.98 -5.13
C TYR A 28 0.81 9.02 -4.59
N PHE A 29 1.12 7.74 -4.66
CA PHE A 29 0.35 6.70 -4.02
C PHE A 29 1.25 5.87 -3.12
N VAL A 30 0.70 5.48 -1.98
CA VAL A 30 1.34 4.58 -1.03
C VAL A 30 0.98 3.17 -1.42
N VAL A 31 1.98 2.33 -1.65
CA VAL A 31 1.86 0.89 -1.82
C VAL A 31 2.14 0.27 -0.47
N TYR A 32 1.18 -0.48 0.05
CA TYR A 32 1.30 -1.14 1.33
C TYR A 32 0.69 -2.54 1.25
N ARG A 33 1.00 -3.41 2.21
CA ARG A 33 0.28 -4.67 2.40
C ARG A 33 -0.11 -4.81 3.87
N GLU A 34 -1.24 -5.45 4.09
CA GLU A 34 -1.69 -5.85 5.41
C GLU A 34 -1.17 -7.26 5.67
N THR A 35 -0.55 -7.44 6.84
CA THR A 35 -0.20 -8.74 7.40
C THR A 35 -0.99 -8.92 8.69
N GLU A 36 -1.04 -10.13 9.24
CA GLU A 36 -1.81 -10.43 10.47
C GLU A 36 -1.39 -9.55 11.66
N GLU A 37 -0.14 -9.10 11.67
CA GLU A 37 0.46 -8.39 12.81
C GLU A 37 0.65 -6.88 12.56
N LYS A 38 0.74 -6.46 11.28
CA LYS A 38 1.14 -5.08 10.93
C LYS A 38 0.76 -4.64 9.52
N LEU A 39 0.71 -3.32 9.34
CA LEU A 39 0.72 -2.65 8.04
C LEU A 39 2.16 -2.43 7.57
N GLN A 40 2.54 -3.04 6.45
CA GLN A 40 3.85 -2.84 5.85
C GLN A 40 3.75 -1.90 4.66
N VAL A 41 4.36 -0.72 4.77
CA VAL A 41 4.53 0.20 3.62
C VAL A 41 5.69 -0.30 2.77
N ILE A 42 5.38 -0.65 1.53
CA ILE A 42 6.34 -1.20 0.55
C ILE A 42 7.03 -0.06 -0.20
N ALA A 43 6.25 0.93 -0.66
CA ALA A 43 6.78 2.04 -1.42
C ALA A 43 5.85 3.25 -1.40
N ILE A 44 6.44 4.45 -1.51
CA ILE A 44 5.73 5.66 -1.92
C ILE A 44 6.12 5.92 -3.37
N ALA A 45 5.13 5.86 -4.26
CA ALA A 45 5.35 5.86 -5.69
C ALA A 45 4.64 7.04 -6.38
N HIS A 46 5.31 7.68 -7.32
CA HIS A 46 4.72 8.80 -8.06
C HIS A 46 3.80 8.28 -9.17
N GLY A 47 2.53 8.68 -9.13
CA GLY A 47 1.46 8.34 -10.08
C GLY A 47 1.69 8.71 -11.54
N LYS A 48 2.61 9.65 -11.83
CA LYS A 48 2.97 10.03 -13.21
C LYS A 48 4.07 9.15 -13.83
N ARG A 49 4.67 8.23 -13.05
CA ARG A 49 5.71 7.32 -13.55
C ARG A 49 5.12 6.00 -14.04
N LYS A 50 5.90 5.26 -14.84
CA LYS A 50 5.50 3.94 -15.36
C LYS A 50 5.01 3.02 -14.21
N PRO A 51 3.82 2.42 -14.32
CA PRO A 51 3.33 1.47 -13.33
C PRO A 51 4.38 0.40 -13.01
N GLY A 52 4.57 0.10 -11.72
CA GLY A 52 5.47 -0.97 -11.29
C GLY A 52 6.96 -0.64 -11.28
N TYR A 53 7.41 0.59 -11.57
CA TYR A 53 8.83 0.96 -11.46
C TYR A 53 9.42 0.73 -10.07
N TRP A 54 8.58 0.80 -9.04
CA TRP A 54 8.92 0.61 -7.63
C TRP A 54 9.00 -0.86 -7.22
N ARG A 55 8.65 -1.81 -8.11
CA ARG A 55 8.73 -3.26 -7.83
C ARG A 55 10.13 -3.70 -7.41
N ARG A 56 11.16 -2.98 -7.87
CA ARG A 56 12.57 -3.19 -7.49
C ARG A 56 12.88 -2.88 -6.02
N ARG A 57 11.90 -2.43 -5.23
CA ARG A 57 12.02 -2.14 -3.79
C ARG A 57 11.35 -3.22 -2.93
N VAL A 58 10.70 -4.19 -3.58
CA VAL A 58 10.07 -5.34 -2.94
C VAL A 58 11.07 -6.49 -3.06
N ASP A 59 12.13 -6.43 -2.26
CA ASP A 59 13.03 -7.57 -2.05
C ASP A 59 12.40 -8.56 -1.06
#